data_AF-A0A6L8DJ04-F1
#
_entry.id   AF-A0A6L8DJ04-F1
#
_cell.length_a   1.000
_cell.length_b   1.000
_cell.length_c   1.000
_cell.angle_alpha   90.00
_cell.angle_beta   90.00
_cell.angle_gamma   90.00
#
_symmetry.space_group_name_H-M   'P 1'
#
loop_
_entity.id
_entity.type
_entity.pdbx_description
1 polymer ?
#
loop_
_entity_poly.entity_id
_entity_poly.type
_entity_poly.pdbx_seq_one_letter_code
_entity_poly.pdbx_strand_id
1 'polypeptide(L)'
;MDTNTLDTPVLTQDEKRLIRDITDSLKECRNPDAAHLDQAICESIARLSDLARVMNAYPSLLESQSLGQQRRDATSLIEALSNATLFTVDMLLPMRAAVGQVYVMARLNLFRLLHQVAQEALGGRDEFTAVEDAIGARISQSIHNKVIESLLIAIVCDDSLGRAVRIKAATALTHLWEDRFSRRIEAFLPVLETTWEARRQTTVQLGTLMGVSEVFALMRAGGDIRFLDYFSRKTCPPEELQAFREFLFSVSTEELESLSDKLVEGQHRETYPGVDTTLSLSPTYLYNHTATDFVTQLYLFFVKRHLEAHARRIRNLPGPKRTAEEYVMVYFLEQSCTMDGDRKEDTQ
;
A
#
# COMPACT_ATOMS: atom_id res chain seq x y z
N MET A 1 26.10 -1.32 20.49
CA MET A 1 25.09 -2.37 20.27
C MET A 1 25.46 -3.70 20.95
N ASP A 2 24.71 -4.11 21.98
CA ASP A 2 24.80 -5.46 22.54
C ASP A 2 24.15 -6.46 21.57
N THR A 3 24.78 -7.61 21.33
CA THR A 3 24.30 -8.65 20.40
C THR A 3 22.90 -9.17 20.72
N ASN A 4 22.42 -8.96 21.96
CA ASN A 4 21.15 -9.46 22.47
C ASN A 4 19.91 -8.70 21.94
N THR A 5 20.04 -7.46 21.47
CA THR A 5 18.89 -6.68 20.94
C THR A 5 18.50 -7.05 19.51
N LEU A 6 19.43 -7.60 18.72
CA LEU A 6 19.17 -8.05 17.35
C LEU A 6 18.61 -9.48 17.28
N ASP A 7 18.60 -10.24 18.38
CA ASP A 7 18.18 -11.65 18.38
C ASP A 7 16.66 -11.86 18.47
N THR A 8 15.89 -10.81 18.19
CA THR A 8 14.43 -10.88 18.19
C THR A 8 13.90 -11.59 16.95
N PRO A 9 12.82 -12.41 17.07
CA PRO A 9 12.19 -13.13 15.96
C PRO A 9 11.44 -12.19 14.98
N VAL A 10 11.47 -10.89 15.26
CA VAL A 10 10.68 -9.83 14.64
C VAL A 10 11.37 -9.29 13.38
N LEU A 11 12.70 -9.39 13.31
CA LEU A 11 13.51 -8.92 12.20
C LEU A 11 14.03 -10.12 11.39
N THR A 12 14.00 -9.99 10.06
CA THR A 12 14.61 -10.99 9.17
C THR A 12 16.13 -10.98 9.26
N GLN A 13 16.81 -12.05 8.86
CA GLN A 13 18.27 -12.10 8.87
C GLN A 13 18.90 -10.98 8.02
N ASP A 14 18.27 -10.66 6.88
CA ASP A 14 18.71 -9.55 6.02
C ASP A 14 18.56 -8.19 6.71
N GLU A 15 17.49 -7.98 7.48
CA GLU A 15 17.31 -6.75 8.27
C GLU A 15 18.32 -6.63 9.39
N LYS A 16 18.62 -7.74 10.06
CA LYS A 16 19.64 -7.76 11.12
C LYS A 16 21.02 -7.40 10.55
N ARG A 17 21.34 -7.87 9.34
CA ARG A 17 22.58 -7.49 8.63
C ARG A 17 22.57 -6.00 8.28
N LEU A 18 21.51 -5.53 7.62
CA LEU A 18 21.36 -4.12 7.25
C LEU A 18 21.52 -3.17 8.44
N ILE A 19 20.87 -3.46 9.57
CA ILE A 19 20.98 -2.64 10.79
C ILE A 19 22.40 -2.67 11.33
N ARG A 20 23.06 -3.83 11.33
CA ARG A 20 24.45 -3.95 11.79
C ARG A 20 25.39 -3.14 10.92
N ASP A 21 25.24 -3.23 9.61
CA ASP A 21 26.07 -2.51 8.65
C ASP A 21 25.95 -0.99 8.88
N ILE A 22 24.72 -0.47 9.02
CA ILE A 22 24.46 0.95 9.32
C ILE A 22 25.08 1.36 10.67
N THR A 23 24.87 0.56 11.71
CA THR A 23 25.41 0.84 13.05
C THR A 23 26.94 0.81 13.08
N ASP A 24 27.58 -0.10 12.35
CA ASP A 24 29.04 -0.18 12.28
C ASP A 24 29.61 1.02 11.50
N SER A 25 28.99 1.42 10.39
CA SER A 25 29.35 2.64 9.67
C SER A 25 29.16 3.90 10.52
N LEU A 26 28.12 3.96 11.37
CA LEU A 26 27.88 5.06 12.28
C LEU A 26 29.02 5.21 13.32
N LYS A 27 29.56 4.10 13.84
CA LYS A 27 30.69 4.12 14.78
C LYS A 27 31.99 4.60 14.15
N GLU A 28 32.18 4.31 12.86
CA GLU A 28 33.35 4.78 12.10
C GLU A 28 33.25 6.28 11.76
N CYS A 29 32.03 6.81 11.72
CA CYS A 29 31.79 8.21 11.47
C CYS A 29 32.13 9.07 12.69
N ARG A 30 32.86 10.19 12.47
CA ARG A 30 33.20 11.17 13.50
C ARG A 30 32.02 12.11 13.83
N ASN A 31 30.80 11.58 13.89
CA ASN A 31 29.61 12.35 14.24
C ASN A 31 29.50 12.44 15.79
N PRO A 32 29.46 13.65 16.39
CA PRO A 32 29.31 13.80 17.84
C PRO A 32 28.02 13.16 18.39
N ASP A 33 26.98 13.03 17.56
CA ASP A 33 25.67 12.49 17.94
C ASP A 33 25.55 10.97 17.71
N ALA A 34 26.61 10.30 17.24
CA ALA A 34 26.60 8.88 16.91
C ALA A 34 26.11 7.97 18.07
N ALA A 35 26.50 8.29 19.30
CA ALA A 35 26.05 7.53 20.47
C ALA A 35 24.54 7.69 20.75
N HIS A 36 24.00 8.88 20.51
CA HIS A 36 22.57 9.14 20.67
C HIS A 36 21.75 8.42 19.59
N LEU A 37 22.24 8.41 18.35
CA LEU A 37 21.62 7.72 17.22
C LEU A 37 21.64 6.18 17.39
N ASP A 38 22.76 5.58 17.85
CA ASP A 38 22.82 4.14 18.18
C ASP A 38 21.80 3.77 19.26
N GLN A 39 21.69 4.61 20.29
CA GLN A 39 20.70 4.44 21.36
C GLN A 39 19.28 4.52 20.82
N ALA A 40 18.97 5.48 19.95
CA ALA A 40 17.65 5.64 19.33
C ALA A 40 17.25 4.42 18.46
N ILE A 41 18.20 3.84 17.73
CA ILE A 41 18.00 2.59 16.98
C ILE A 41 17.68 1.45 17.94
N CYS A 42 18.48 1.27 19.00
CA CYS A 42 18.28 0.21 19.99
C CYS A 42 16.91 0.32 20.67
N GLU A 43 16.51 1.52 21.09
CA GLU A 43 15.19 1.76 21.69
C GLU A 43 14.06 1.46 20.71
N SER A 44 14.21 1.84 19.45
CA SER A 44 13.19 1.60 18.42
C SER A 44 13.00 0.10 18.16
N ILE A 45 14.09 -0.67 18.12
CA ILE A 45 14.05 -2.14 17.98
C ILE A 45 13.41 -2.79 19.22
N ALA A 46 13.73 -2.32 20.43
CA ALA A 46 13.15 -2.82 21.67
C ALA A 46 11.63 -2.58 21.69
N ARG A 47 11.17 -1.36 21.38
CA ARG A 47 9.74 -1.02 21.28
C ARG A 47 9.02 -1.87 20.23
N LEU A 48 9.63 -2.10 19.07
CA LEU A 48 9.07 -2.96 18.03
C LEU A 48 8.89 -4.41 18.52
N SER A 49 9.86 -4.89 19.30
CA SER A 49 9.83 -6.24 19.89
C SER A 49 8.76 -6.38 20.97
N ASP A 50 8.56 -5.33 21.77
CA ASP A 50 7.47 -5.28 22.75
C ASP A 50 6.09 -5.30 22.09
N LEU A 51 5.91 -4.52 21.00
CA LEU A 51 4.67 -4.56 20.21
C LEU A 51 4.41 -5.94 19.60
N ALA A 52 5.43 -6.60 19.07
CA ALA A 52 5.30 -7.95 18.54
C ALA A 52 4.91 -8.95 19.64
N ARG A 53 5.46 -8.81 20.86
CA ARG A 53 5.10 -9.64 22.01
C ARG A 53 3.63 -9.44 22.41
N VAL A 54 3.18 -8.18 22.49
CA VAL A 54 1.77 -7.86 22.79
C VAL A 54 0.84 -8.42 21.71
N MET A 55 1.19 -8.26 20.44
CA MET A 55 0.42 -8.82 19.32
C MET A 55 0.29 -10.34 19.43
N ASN A 56 1.41 -11.04 19.70
CA ASN A 56 1.45 -12.48 19.82
C ASN A 56 0.83 -13.03 21.12
N ALA A 57 0.60 -12.19 22.12
CA ALA A 57 -0.16 -12.56 23.32
C ALA A 57 -1.66 -12.66 23.05
N TYR A 58 -2.17 -12.02 22.00
CA TYR A 58 -3.54 -12.23 21.54
C TYR A 58 -3.66 -13.52 20.75
N PRO A 59 -4.79 -14.23 20.90
CA PRO A 59 -5.03 -15.49 20.22
C PRO A 59 -5.00 -15.35 18.71
N SER A 60 -4.66 -16.45 18.04
CA SER A 60 -4.73 -16.55 16.59
C SER A 60 -6.16 -16.28 16.10
N LEU A 61 -6.28 -15.59 14.96
CA LEU A 61 -7.56 -15.36 14.30
C LEU A 61 -8.12 -16.64 13.65
N LEU A 62 -7.25 -17.65 13.46
CA LEU A 62 -7.62 -18.93 12.85
C LEU A 62 -8.04 -19.98 13.90
N GLU A 63 -7.76 -19.73 15.17
CA GLU A 63 -8.14 -20.63 16.27
C GLU A 63 -9.61 -20.42 16.67
N SER A 64 -10.28 -21.52 17.01
CA SER A 64 -11.62 -21.47 17.60
C SER A 64 -11.53 -21.18 19.10
N GLN A 65 -12.24 -20.16 19.55
CA GLN A 65 -12.39 -19.80 20.95
C GLN A 65 -13.84 -19.99 21.39
N SER A 66 -14.03 -20.47 22.62
CA SER A 66 -15.33 -20.52 23.25
C SER A 66 -15.32 -19.57 24.45
N LEU A 67 -16.18 -18.56 24.41
CA LEU A 67 -16.47 -17.66 25.52
C LEU A 67 -17.90 -17.94 25.97
N GLY A 68 -18.05 -18.86 26.93
CA GLY A 68 -19.35 -19.34 27.39
C GLY A 68 -20.11 -20.04 26.27
N GLN A 69 -21.30 -19.53 25.92
CA GLN A 69 -22.14 -20.08 24.85
C GLN A 69 -21.76 -19.55 23.44
N GLN A 70 -20.89 -18.53 23.36
CA GLN A 70 -20.47 -17.98 22.08
C GLN A 70 -19.19 -18.67 21.61
N ARG A 71 -19.24 -19.22 20.40
CA ARG A 71 -18.06 -19.69 19.69
C ARG A 71 -17.60 -18.59 18.74
N ARG A 72 -16.34 -18.19 18.85
CA ARG A 72 -15.67 -17.27 17.95
C ARG A 72 -14.58 -18.04 17.22
N ASP A 73 -14.73 -18.17 15.93
CA ASP A 73 -13.74 -18.76 15.03
C ASP A 73 -13.59 -17.91 13.76
N ALA A 74 -12.65 -18.27 12.89
CA ALA A 74 -12.41 -17.57 11.64
C ALA A 74 -13.68 -17.38 10.81
N THR A 75 -14.56 -18.38 10.76
CA THR A 75 -15.83 -18.31 10.01
C THR A 75 -16.76 -17.25 10.59
N SER A 76 -16.91 -17.21 11.92
CA SER A 76 -17.72 -16.17 12.58
C SER A 76 -17.17 -14.76 12.38
N LEU A 77 -15.84 -14.60 12.34
CA LEU A 77 -15.19 -13.31 12.06
C LEU A 77 -15.41 -12.90 10.60
N ILE A 78 -15.21 -13.81 9.66
CA ILE A 78 -15.44 -13.58 8.23
C ILE A 78 -16.91 -13.18 7.98
N GLU A 79 -17.86 -13.85 8.65
CA GLU A 79 -19.28 -13.50 8.55
C GLU A 79 -19.58 -12.12 9.15
N ALA A 80 -19.03 -11.79 10.32
CA ALA A 80 -19.19 -10.48 10.93
C ALA A 80 -18.62 -9.37 10.05
N LEU A 81 -17.41 -9.55 9.53
CA LEU A 81 -16.76 -8.61 8.61
C LEU A 81 -17.55 -8.46 7.30
N SER A 82 -18.03 -9.54 6.71
CA SER A 82 -18.80 -9.50 5.45
C SER A 82 -20.12 -8.74 5.56
N ASN A 83 -20.64 -8.56 6.78
CA ASN A 83 -21.83 -7.77 7.09
C ASN A 83 -21.48 -6.37 7.63
N ALA A 84 -20.19 -6.04 7.74
CA ALA A 84 -19.74 -4.75 8.21
C ALA A 84 -19.97 -3.65 7.17
N THR A 85 -19.99 -2.42 7.66
CA THR A 85 -19.94 -1.20 6.87
C THR A 85 -18.69 -0.42 7.25
N LEU A 86 -18.31 0.56 6.44
CA LEU A 86 -17.16 1.43 6.73
C LEU A 86 -17.31 2.20 8.06
N PHE A 87 -18.53 2.33 8.59
CA PHE A 87 -18.80 2.97 9.87
C PHE A 87 -18.71 2.02 11.08
N THR A 88 -18.69 0.71 10.84
CA THR A 88 -18.80 -0.31 11.89
C THR A 88 -17.60 -1.25 11.93
N VAL A 89 -16.81 -1.33 10.86
CA VAL A 89 -15.69 -2.26 10.72
C VAL A 89 -14.66 -2.13 11.87
N ASP A 90 -14.38 -0.91 12.31
CA ASP A 90 -13.42 -0.66 13.41
C ASP A 90 -13.85 -1.32 14.73
N MET A 91 -15.17 -1.44 14.97
CA MET A 91 -15.72 -2.09 16.16
C MET A 91 -15.66 -3.61 16.08
N LEU A 92 -15.41 -4.16 14.89
CA LEU A 92 -15.31 -5.59 14.63
C LEU A 92 -13.85 -6.06 14.50
N LEU A 93 -12.89 -5.14 14.47
CA LEU A 93 -11.46 -5.46 14.40
C LEU A 93 -11.02 -6.26 15.62
N PRO A 94 -10.45 -7.47 15.43
CA PRO A 94 -9.80 -8.17 16.52
C PRO A 94 -8.63 -7.36 17.09
N MET A 95 -8.41 -7.43 18.40
CA MET A 95 -7.30 -6.72 19.05
C MET A 95 -5.93 -7.08 18.46
N ARG A 96 -5.74 -8.33 18.05
CA ARG A 96 -4.54 -8.77 17.33
C ARG A 96 -4.32 -7.98 16.04
N ALA A 97 -5.39 -7.73 15.27
CA ALA A 97 -5.34 -6.93 14.05
C ALA A 97 -5.01 -5.46 14.35
N ALA A 98 -5.66 -4.86 15.35
CA ALA A 98 -5.44 -3.46 15.75
C ALA A 98 -4.00 -3.22 16.24
N VAL A 99 -3.47 -4.08 17.12
CA VAL A 99 -2.05 -4.00 17.54
C VAL A 99 -1.11 -4.24 16.36
N GLY A 100 -1.47 -5.13 15.45
CA GLY A 100 -0.73 -5.36 14.21
C GLY A 100 -0.61 -4.12 13.32
N GLN A 101 -1.66 -3.29 13.23
CA GLN A 101 -1.59 -2.02 12.50
C GLN A 101 -0.57 -1.05 13.13
N VAL A 102 -0.56 -0.95 14.46
CA VAL A 102 0.44 -0.15 15.20
C VAL A 102 1.85 -0.69 14.97
N TYR A 103 2.02 -2.01 14.99
CA TYR A 103 3.30 -2.67 14.70
C TYR A 103 3.84 -2.32 13.31
N VAL A 104 3.01 -2.38 12.26
CA VAL A 104 3.42 -1.99 10.90
C VAL A 104 3.87 -0.52 10.85
N MET A 105 3.22 0.37 11.62
CA MET A 105 3.60 1.79 11.69
C MET A 105 4.91 2.01 12.43
N ALA A 106 5.12 1.32 13.55
CA ALA A 106 6.38 1.34 14.26
C ALA A 106 7.53 0.84 13.37
N ARG A 107 7.30 -0.22 12.59
CA ARG A 107 8.28 -0.77 11.64
C ARG A 107 8.61 0.22 10.52
N LEU A 108 7.60 0.85 9.90
CA LEU A 108 7.80 1.89 8.90
C LEU A 108 8.66 3.04 9.45
N ASN A 109 8.38 3.50 10.67
CA ASN A 109 9.14 4.56 11.31
C ASN A 109 10.58 4.15 11.68
N LEU A 110 10.80 2.88 12.07
CA LEU A 110 12.15 2.35 12.27
C LEU A 110 12.98 2.46 10.99
N PHE A 111 12.45 2.05 9.84
CA PHE A 111 13.20 2.13 8.57
C PHE A 111 13.44 3.57 8.12
N ARG A 112 12.53 4.50 8.41
CA ARG A 112 12.78 5.93 8.17
C ARG A 112 13.89 6.49 9.06
N LEU A 113 13.92 6.11 10.34
CA LEU A 113 15.03 6.44 11.22
C LEU A 113 16.35 5.88 10.68
N LEU A 114 16.36 4.62 10.24
CA LEU A 114 17.55 4.00 9.65
C LEU A 114 17.99 4.71 8.37
N HIS A 115 17.07 5.19 7.54
CA HIS A 115 17.41 5.99 6.35
C HIS A 115 18.13 7.29 6.73
N GLN A 116 17.61 8.03 7.71
CA GLN A 116 18.23 9.25 8.22
C GLN A 116 19.62 8.99 8.79
N VAL A 117 19.76 7.97 9.63
CA VAL A 117 21.07 7.60 10.20
C VAL A 117 22.05 7.15 9.12
N ALA A 118 21.61 6.35 8.15
CA ALA A 118 22.43 5.92 7.03
C ALA A 118 22.88 7.11 6.18
N GLN A 119 22.00 8.09 5.95
CA GLN A 119 22.34 9.31 5.20
C GLN A 119 23.41 10.13 5.93
N GLU A 120 23.35 10.23 7.25
CA GLU A 120 24.38 10.92 8.05
C GLU A 120 25.71 10.15 8.10
N ALA A 121 25.66 8.82 8.21
CA ALA A 121 26.86 7.98 8.36
C ALA A 121 27.56 7.68 7.02
N LEU A 122 26.80 7.51 5.94
CA LEU A 122 27.27 7.03 4.65
C LEU A 122 27.05 8.06 3.52
N GLY A 123 26.43 9.20 3.80
CA GLY A 123 26.13 10.22 2.79
C GLY A 123 27.35 10.60 1.95
N GLY A 124 27.23 10.42 0.63
CA GLY A 124 28.31 10.68 -0.33
C GLY A 124 29.30 9.53 -0.54
N ARG A 125 29.09 8.35 0.07
CA ARG A 125 29.83 7.11 -0.23
C ARG A 125 29.05 6.26 -1.23
N ASP A 126 29.76 5.50 -2.07
CA ASP A 126 29.15 4.60 -3.06
C ASP A 126 28.28 3.51 -2.41
N GLU A 127 28.59 3.12 -1.17
CA GLU A 127 27.84 2.12 -0.39
C GLU A 127 26.43 2.61 0.01
N PHE A 128 26.21 3.94 0.07
CA PHE A 128 24.93 4.51 0.51
C PHE A 128 23.78 4.11 -0.40
N THR A 129 23.99 4.07 -1.73
CA THR A 129 22.92 3.72 -2.69
C THR A 129 22.37 2.32 -2.44
N ALA A 130 23.23 1.34 -2.17
CA ALA A 130 22.79 -0.03 -1.89
C ALA A 130 22.01 -0.13 -0.56
N VAL A 131 22.44 0.61 0.46
CA VAL A 131 21.75 0.69 1.76
C VAL A 131 20.41 1.40 1.61
N GLU A 132 20.37 2.49 0.85
CA GLU A 132 19.16 3.26 0.56
C GLU A 132 18.12 2.41 -0.18
N ASP A 133 18.52 1.67 -1.22
CA ASP A 133 17.64 0.75 -1.94
C ASP A 133 17.09 -0.35 -1.03
N ALA A 134 17.94 -0.91 -0.16
CA ALA A 134 17.54 -1.95 0.78
C ALA A 134 16.51 -1.42 1.81
N ILE A 135 16.71 -0.22 2.34
CA ILE A 135 15.77 0.44 3.26
C ILE A 135 14.47 0.78 2.52
N GLY A 136 14.58 1.37 1.32
CA GLY A 136 13.46 1.72 0.46
C GLY A 136 12.54 0.52 0.19
N ALA A 137 13.12 -0.65 -0.09
CA ALA A 137 12.36 -1.87 -0.28
C ALA A 137 11.53 -2.28 0.97
N ARG A 138 12.03 -2.06 2.20
CA ARG A 138 11.31 -2.38 3.44
C ARG A 138 10.20 -1.36 3.75
N ILE A 139 10.44 -0.10 3.42
CA ILE A 139 9.43 0.95 3.46
C ILE A 139 8.30 0.61 2.48
N SER A 140 8.62 0.27 1.24
CA SER A 140 7.64 -0.16 0.21
C SER A 140 6.83 -1.35 0.64
N GLN A 141 7.46 -2.41 1.17
CA GLN A 141 6.73 -3.57 1.66
C GLN A 141 5.72 -3.20 2.75
N SER A 142 6.11 -2.34 3.69
CA SER A 142 5.22 -1.89 4.78
C SER A 142 4.04 -1.07 4.23
N ILE A 143 4.29 -0.24 3.21
CA ILE A 143 3.27 0.57 2.55
C ILE A 143 2.31 -0.30 1.73
N HIS A 144 2.81 -1.24 0.93
CA HIS A 144 1.97 -2.16 0.16
C HIS A 144 1.01 -2.93 1.07
N ASN A 145 1.50 -3.44 2.21
CA ASN A 145 0.66 -4.10 3.20
C ASN A 145 -0.49 -3.19 3.69
N LYS A 146 -0.23 -1.90 3.93
CA LYS A 146 -1.30 -0.96 4.31
C LYS A 146 -2.32 -0.78 3.18
N VAL A 147 -1.85 -0.61 1.95
CA VAL A 147 -2.72 -0.37 0.78
C VAL A 147 -3.64 -1.56 0.58
N ILE A 148 -3.08 -2.77 0.60
CA ILE A 148 -3.82 -4.03 0.50
C ILE A 148 -4.86 -4.12 1.63
N GLU A 149 -4.46 -3.85 2.87
CA GLU A 149 -5.37 -3.88 4.02
C GLU A 149 -6.53 -2.88 3.84
N SER A 150 -6.24 -1.65 3.42
CA SER A 150 -7.26 -0.63 3.13
C SER A 150 -8.20 -1.04 1.99
N LEU A 151 -7.67 -1.63 0.91
CA LEU A 151 -8.47 -2.11 -0.21
C LEU A 151 -9.39 -3.26 0.19
N LEU A 152 -8.87 -4.23 0.95
CA LEU A 152 -9.68 -5.35 1.45
C LEU A 152 -10.78 -4.87 2.40
N ILE A 153 -10.49 -3.94 3.31
CA ILE A 153 -11.51 -3.33 4.18
C ILE A 153 -12.59 -2.64 3.34
N ALA A 154 -12.20 -1.88 2.31
CA ALA A 154 -13.14 -1.21 1.42
C ALA A 154 -14.06 -2.19 0.68
N ILE A 155 -13.50 -3.28 0.16
CA ILE A 155 -14.25 -4.33 -0.56
C ILE A 155 -15.20 -5.06 0.40
N VAL A 156 -14.74 -5.43 1.59
CA VAL A 156 -15.55 -6.10 2.62
C VAL A 156 -16.75 -5.25 3.02
N CYS A 157 -16.56 -3.94 3.13
CA CYS A 157 -17.61 -3.01 3.54
C CYS A 157 -18.53 -2.52 2.40
N ASP A 158 -18.33 -2.98 1.17
CA ASP A 158 -19.06 -2.52 -0.01
C ASP A 158 -20.31 -3.37 -0.26
N ASP A 159 -21.47 -2.85 0.12
CA ASP A 159 -22.76 -3.52 -0.01
C ASP A 159 -23.24 -3.69 -1.47
N SER A 160 -22.65 -2.97 -2.41
CA SER A 160 -22.93 -3.15 -3.84
C SER A 160 -22.25 -4.38 -4.44
N LEU A 161 -21.29 -4.99 -3.74
CA LEU A 161 -20.61 -6.21 -4.17
C LEU A 161 -21.34 -7.48 -3.70
N GLY A 162 -21.25 -8.53 -4.51
CA GLY A 162 -21.80 -9.84 -4.18
C GLY A 162 -21.23 -10.41 -2.87
N ARG A 163 -22.08 -11.08 -2.07
CA ARG A 163 -21.68 -11.67 -0.77
C ARG A 163 -20.47 -12.60 -0.90
N ALA A 164 -20.35 -13.35 -2.00
CA ALA A 164 -19.22 -14.26 -2.23
C ALA A 164 -17.88 -13.50 -2.30
N VAL A 165 -17.84 -12.36 -3.01
CA VAL A 165 -16.65 -11.50 -3.13
C VAL A 165 -16.25 -10.94 -1.77
N ARG A 166 -17.24 -10.44 -1.00
CA ARG A 166 -17.00 -9.93 0.36
C ARG A 166 -16.47 -10.99 1.31
N ILE A 167 -17.00 -12.21 1.27
CA ILE A 167 -16.49 -13.34 2.06
C ILE A 167 -15.04 -13.65 1.70
N LYS A 168 -14.70 -13.67 0.40
CA LYS A 168 -13.30 -13.88 -0.02
C LYS A 168 -12.39 -12.76 0.45
N ALA A 169 -12.81 -11.51 0.30
CA ALA A 169 -12.05 -10.36 0.80
C ALA A 169 -11.86 -10.40 2.32
N ALA A 170 -12.89 -10.80 3.09
CA ALA A 170 -12.78 -10.95 4.53
C ALA A 170 -11.86 -12.12 4.94
N THR A 171 -11.85 -13.19 4.15
CA THR A 171 -10.93 -14.32 4.32
C THR A 171 -9.48 -13.89 4.07
N ALA A 172 -9.25 -13.19 2.95
CA ALA A 172 -7.97 -12.57 2.60
C ALA A 172 -7.45 -11.65 3.70
N LEU A 173 -8.33 -10.77 4.19
CA LEU A 173 -8.02 -9.83 5.25
C LEU A 173 -7.66 -10.53 6.57
N THR A 174 -8.38 -11.59 6.91
CA THR A 174 -8.10 -12.40 8.10
C THR A 174 -6.72 -13.08 7.99
N HIS A 175 -6.38 -13.63 6.82
CA HIS A 175 -5.05 -14.20 6.59
C HIS A 175 -3.94 -13.15 6.61
N LEU A 176 -4.18 -11.98 6.02
CA LEU A 176 -3.25 -10.84 6.06
C LEU A 176 -2.96 -10.41 7.50
N TRP A 177 -3.98 -10.40 8.37
CA TRP A 177 -3.80 -10.05 9.79
C TRP A 177 -3.12 -11.14 10.60
N GLU A 178 -3.36 -12.41 10.29
CA GLU A 178 -2.76 -13.52 11.01
C GLU A 178 -1.26 -13.62 10.74
N ASP A 179 -0.89 -13.55 9.46
CA ASP A 179 0.46 -13.83 8.98
C ASP A 179 1.17 -12.56 8.49
N ARG A 180 1.15 -11.50 9.32
CA ARG A 180 1.75 -10.18 9.01
C ARG A 180 3.25 -10.25 8.66
N PHE A 181 3.91 -11.35 9.00
CA PHE A 181 5.34 -11.59 8.80
C PHE A 181 5.66 -12.38 7.53
N SER A 182 4.68 -13.04 6.92
CA SER A 182 4.89 -13.98 5.82
C SER A 182 4.33 -13.46 4.51
N ARG A 183 5.03 -13.81 3.44
CA ARG A 183 4.61 -13.57 2.06
C ARG A 183 3.64 -14.66 1.60
N ARG A 184 2.57 -14.97 2.36
CA ARG A 184 1.50 -15.84 1.85
C ARG A 184 0.62 -15.03 0.93
N ILE A 185 1.02 -15.04 -0.32
CA ILE A 185 0.50 -14.12 -1.31
C ILE A 185 -0.70 -14.75 -2.02
N GLU A 186 -1.88 -14.19 -1.79
CA GLU A 186 -3.02 -14.38 -2.69
C GLU A 186 -2.64 -13.88 -4.09
N ALA A 187 -3.11 -14.55 -5.15
CA ALA A 187 -2.61 -14.37 -6.52
C ALA A 187 -2.63 -12.92 -7.07
N PHE A 188 -3.40 -12.02 -6.45
CA PHE A 188 -3.52 -10.62 -6.83
C PHE A 188 -2.56 -9.67 -6.09
N LEU A 189 -2.03 -10.02 -4.90
CA LEU A 189 -1.08 -9.13 -4.21
C LEU A 189 0.19 -8.85 -5.01
N PRO A 190 0.80 -9.82 -5.73
CA PRO A 190 1.97 -9.53 -6.55
C PRO A 190 1.63 -8.55 -7.66
N VAL A 191 0.42 -8.66 -8.26
CA VAL A 191 -0.03 -7.77 -9.34
C VAL A 191 0.03 -6.33 -8.89
N LEU A 192 -0.52 -6.05 -7.71
CA LEU A 192 -0.56 -4.69 -7.17
C LEU A 192 0.83 -4.22 -6.77
N GLU A 193 1.61 -5.06 -6.08
CA GLU A 193 2.97 -4.73 -5.66
C GLU A 193 3.86 -4.37 -6.86
N THR A 194 3.87 -5.18 -7.91
CA THR A 194 4.67 -4.92 -9.12
C THR A 194 4.15 -3.72 -9.89
N THR A 195 2.84 -3.51 -9.93
CA THR A 195 2.26 -2.34 -10.63
C THR A 195 2.57 -1.05 -9.89
N TRP A 196 2.52 -1.06 -8.55
CA TRP A 196 2.93 0.08 -7.72
C TRP A 196 4.42 0.36 -7.82
N GLU A 197 5.24 -0.69 -7.85
CA GLU A 197 6.67 -0.59 -8.04
C GLU A 197 7.02 0.04 -9.41
N ALA A 198 6.39 -0.42 -10.47
CA ALA A 198 6.53 0.17 -11.80
C ALA A 198 6.03 1.62 -11.84
N ARG A 199 4.92 1.91 -11.14
CA ARG A 199 4.37 3.26 -11.04
C ARG A 199 5.34 4.21 -10.33
N ARG A 200 6.08 3.74 -9.32
CA ARG A 200 7.10 4.53 -8.64
C ARG A 200 8.21 5.00 -9.57
N GLN A 201 8.58 4.19 -10.54
CA GLN A 201 9.66 4.48 -11.49
C GLN A 201 9.19 5.30 -12.70
N THR A 202 7.89 5.61 -12.77
CA THR A 202 7.27 6.28 -13.92
C THR A 202 7.09 7.77 -13.66
N THR A 203 7.64 8.61 -14.54
CA THR A 203 7.36 10.05 -14.57
C THR A 203 6.09 10.35 -15.38
N VAL A 204 5.25 11.22 -14.85
CA VAL A 204 3.99 11.62 -15.51
C VAL A 204 4.28 12.79 -16.44
N GLN A 205 3.86 12.69 -17.71
CA GLN A 205 4.11 13.73 -18.72
C GLN A 205 2.84 14.55 -19.02
N LEU A 206 1.65 14.04 -18.68
CA LEU A 206 0.32 14.65 -18.82
C LEU A 206 -0.10 14.95 -20.28
N GLY A 207 0.82 15.23 -21.20
CA GLY A 207 0.66 15.16 -22.66
C GLY A 207 -0.71 15.58 -23.20
N THR A 208 -1.41 14.65 -23.86
CA THR A 208 -2.78 14.83 -24.38
C THR A 208 -3.88 14.41 -23.39
N LEU A 209 -3.51 14.09 -22.14
CA LEU A 209 -4.37 13.50 -21.10
C LEU A 209 -5.03 12.15 -21.49
N MET A 210 -4.66 11.56 -22.64
CA MET A 210 -5.12 10.24 -23.07
C MET A 210 -4.44 9.08 -22.33
N GLY A 211 -3.25 9.31 -21.77
CA GLY A 211 -2.54 8.34 -20.91
C GLY A 211 -1.67 7.33 -21.65
N VAL A 212 -1.52 7.46 -22.98
CA VAL A 212 -0.72 6.51 -23.79
C VAL A 212 0.74 6.49 -23.35
N SER A 213 1.36 7.67 -23.15
CA SER A 213 2.75 7.77 -22.70
C SER A 213 2.95 7.15 -21.33
N GLU A 214 2.02 7.40 -20.41
CA GLU A 214 2.03 6.85 -19.05
C GLU A 214 1.86 5.33 -19.04
N VAL A 215 0.97 4.78 -19.88
CA VAL A 215 0.80 3.32 -20.04
C VAL A 215 2.08 2.67 -20.58
N PHE A 216 2.71 3.25 -21.60
CA PHE A 216 3.99 2.76 -22.11
C PHE A 216 5.12 2.87 -21.09
N ALA A 217 5.16 3.94 -20.31
CA ALA A 217 6.14 4.10 -19.25
C ALA A 217 5.94 3.05 -18.14
N LEU A 218 4.69 2.80 -17.73
CA LEU A 218 4.35 1.77 -16.75
C LEU A 218 4.75 0.36 -17.24
N MET A 219 4.49 0.04 -18.51
CA MET A 219 4.94 -1.22 -19.12
C MET A 219 6.47 -1.36 -19.12
N ARG A 220 7.19 -0.30 -19.50
CA ARG A 220 8.66 -0.31 -19.51
C ARG A 220 9.27 -0.46 -18.12
N ALA A 221 8.59 0.09 -17.10
CA ALA A 221 8.99 -0.03 -15.71
C ALA A 221 8.63 -1.40 -15.08
N GLY A 222 8.06 -2.33 -15.86
CA GLY A 222 7.76 -3.70 -15.40
C GLY A 222 6.40 -3.84 -14.71
N GLY A 223 5.42 -2.98 -15.03
CA GLY A 223 4.06 -3.12 -14.52
C GLY A 223 3.45 -4.47 -14.92
N ASP A 224 2.62 -5.05 -14.04
CA ASP A 224 2.03 -6.37 -14.30
C ASP A 224 1.04 -6.28 -15.46
N ILE A 225 1.23 -7.13 -16.47
CA ILE A 225 0.36 -7.15 -17.65
C ILE A 225 -1.10 -7.45 -17.30
N ARG A 226 -1.36 -8.24 -16.25
CA ARG A 226 -2.73 -8.57 -15.84
C ARG A 226 -3.50 -7.34 -15.34
N PHE A 227 -2.80 -6.37 -14.75
CA PHE A 227 -3.39 -5.08 -14.36
C PHE A 227 -3.79 -4.26 -15.59
N LEU A 228 -2.92 -4.23 -16.60
CA LEU A 228 -3.16 -3.49 -17.85
C LEU A 228 -4.23 -4.15 -18.73
N ASP A 229 -4.23 -5.48 -18.82
CA ASP A 229 -5.20 -6.26 -19.56
C ASP A 229 -6.62 -6.04 -19.02
N TYR A 230 -6.75 -5.89 -17.70
CA TYR A 230 -8.03 -5.55 -17.07
C TYR A 230 -8.63 -4.26 -17.64
N PHE A 231 -7.85 -3.20 -17.77
CA PHE A 231 -8.33 -1.91 -18.32
C PHE A 231 -8.39 -1.89 -19.85
N SER A 232 -7.71 -2.82 -20.52
CA SER A 232 -7.67 -2.92 -21.99
C SER A 232 -8.83 -3.75 -22.58
N ARG A 233 -9.73 -4.26 -21.74
CA ARG A 233 -10.86 -5.08 -22.18
C ARG A 233 -11.89 -4.27 -22.98
N LYS A 234 -12.51 -4.92 -23.97
CA LYS A 234 -13.49 -4.29 -24.88
C LYS A 234 -14.70 -3.68 -24.17
N THR A 235 -15.06 -4.19 -22.99
CA THR A 235 -16.23 -3.79 -22.20
C THR A 235 -15.86 -2.98 -20.96
N CYS A 236 -14.72 -2.28 -20.96
CA CYS A 236 -14.28 -1.45 -19.84
C CYS A 236 -15.24 -0.26 -19.64
N PRO A 237 -15.95 -0.17 -18.50
CA PRO A 237 -16.84 0.96 -18.22
C PRO A 237 -16.08 2.29 -18.14
N PRO A 238 -16.72 3.43 -18.47
CA PRO A 238 -16.09 4.74 -18.39
C PRO A 238 -15.53 5.06 -16.99
N GLU A 239 -16.24 4.67 -15.93
CA GLU A 239 -15.79 4.89 -14.54
C GLU A 239 -14.48 4.16 -14.23
N GLU A 240 -14.28 2.95 -14.76
CA GLU A 240 -13.04 2.22 -14.55
C GLU A 240 -11.86 2.83 -15.30
N LEU A 241 -12.13 3.30 -16.53
CA LEU A 241 -11.12 4.03 -17.30
C LEU A 241 -10.75 5.35 -16.62
N GLN A 242 -11.70 6.06 -16.02
CA GLN A 242 -11.44 7.25 -15.21
C GLN A 242 -10.57 6.90 -13.99
N ALA A 243 -10.90 5.83 -13.24
CA ALA A 243 -10.08 5.36 -12.13
C ALA A 243 -8.64 5.03 -12.55
N PHE A 244 -8.48 4.41 -13.72
CA PHE A 244 -7.17 4.12 -14.29
C PHE A 244 -6.40 5.39 -14.67
N ARG A 245 -7.07 6.39 -15.24
CA ARG A 245 -6.46 7.70 -15.50
C ARG A 245 -6.04 8.39 -14.21
N GLU A 246 -6.85 8.33 -13.15
CA GLU A 246 -6.45 8.87 -11.84
C GLU A 246 -5.17 8.21 -11.31
N PHE A 247 -5.04 6.88 -11.47
CA PHE A 247 -3.84 6.13 -11.10
C PHE A 247 -2.61 6.52 -11.93
N LEU A 248 -2.75 6.61 -13.26
CA LEU A 248 -1.65 6.94 -14.17
C LEU A 248 -1.13 8.36 -13.93
N PHE A 249 -2.02 9.34 -13.85
CA PHE A 249 -1.66 10.75 -13.83
C PHE A 249 -1.38 11.32 -12.44
N SER A 250 -1.66 10.56 -11.39
CA SER A 250 -1.56 11.04 -10.01
C SER A 250 -2.44 12.25 -9.69
N VAL A 251 -3.66 12.28 -10.23
CA VAL A 251 -4.64 13.35 -10.04
C VAL A 251 -6.05 12.80 -9.99
N SER A 252 -6.98 13.58 -9.45
CA SER A 252 -8.40 13.21 -9.45
C SER A 252 -9.02 13.40 -10.85
N THR A 253 -10.17 12.75 -11.08
CA THR A 253 -10.93 12.91 -12.33
C THR A 253 -11.36 14.35 -12.55
N GLU A 254 -11.77 15.05 -11.49
CA GLU A 254 -12.17 16.46 -11.55
C GLU A 254 -10.99 17.37 -11.89
N GLU A 255 -9.80 17.07 -11.36
CA GLU A 255 -8.56 17.78 -11.72
C GLU A 255 -8.20 17.54 -13.20
N LEU A 256 -8.36 16.31 -13.71
CA LEU A 256 -8.14 15.97 -15.12
C LEU A 256 -9.14 16.67 -16.06
N GLU A 257 -10.41 16.75 -15.66
CA GLU A 257 -11.44 17.48 -16.40
C GLU A 257 -11.11 18.97 -16.45
N SER A 258 -10.76 19.58 -15.31
CA SER A 258 -10.32 20.98 -15.26
C SER A 258 -9.10 21.26 -16.12
N LEU A 259 -8.13 20.34 -16.18
CA LEU A 259 -6.97 20.46 -17.07
C LEU A 259 -7.35 20.33 -18.55
N SER A 260 -8.26 19.40 -18.87
CA SER A 260 -8.78 19.23 -20.22
C SER A 260 -9.48 20.49 -20.71
N ASP A 261 -10.32 21.11 -19.87
CA ASP A 261 -11.02 22.35 -20.20
C ASP A 261 -10.03 23.48 -20.49
N LYS A 262 -9.00 23.66 -19.66
CA LYS A 262 -7.93 24.64 -19.88
C LYS A 262 -7.15 24.43 -21.18
N LEU A 263 -6.92 23.18 -21.58
CA LEU A 263 -6.27 22.84 -22.84
C LEU A 263 -7.15 23.21 -24.05
N VAL A 264 -8.45 22.96 -23.95
CA VAL A 264 -9.43 23.30 -25.01
C VAL A 264 -9.63 24.82 -25.12
N GLU A 265 -9.64 25.53 -24.00
CA GLU A 265 -9.74 26.99 -23.93
C GLU A 265 -8.46 27.72 -24.40
N GLY A 266 -7.39 26.98 -24.74
CA GLY A 266 -6.16 27.53 -25.32
C GLY A 266 -5.29 28.33 -24.36
N GLN A 267 -5.56 28.28 -23.04
CA GLN A 267 -4.86 29.07 -22.03
C GLN A 267 -3.44 28.59 -21.70
N HIS A 268 -2.98 27.48 -22.30
CA HIS A 268 -1.62 26.94 -22.12
C HIS A 268 -0.92 26.60 -23.45
N ARG A 269 -0.97 27.50 -24.45
CA ARG A 269 0.01 27.53 -25.55
C ARG A 269 1.17 28.47 -25.20
N GLU A 270 1.90 28.19 -24.12
CA GLU A 270 3.21 28.81 -23.90
C GLU A 270 4.30 27.77 -24.13
N THR A 271 4.68 27.62 -25.39
CA THR A 271 5.89 26.89 -25.80
C THR A 271 7.09 27.80 -25.56
N TYR A 272 7.61 27.84 -24.32
CA TYR A 272 8.94 28.41 -24.05
C TYR A 272 10.00 27.30 -24.18
N PRO A 273 11.08 27.49 -24.97
CA PRO A 273 12.17 26.55 -25.01
C PRO A 273 12.96 26.66 -23.70
N GLY A 274 12.88 25.63 -22.85
CA GLY A 274 13.68 25.53 -21.61
C GLY A 274 12.90 25.49 -20.29
N VAL A 275 11.57 25.38 -20.31
CA VAL A 275 10.75 25.19 -19.10
C VAL A 275 10.14 23.79 -19.13
N ASP A 276 10.23 23.09 -18.00
CA ASP A 276 9.64 21.77 -17.77
C ASP A 276 8.22 21.70 -18.36
N THR A 277 8.05 20.82 -19.35
CA THR A 277 6.80 20.65 -20.11
C THR A 277 5.76 19.84 -19.32
N THR A 278 5.89 19.81 -18.01
CA THR A 278 4.94 19.17 -17.11
C THR A 278 3.83 20.17 -16.83
N LEU A 279 2.61 19.89 -17.27
CA LEU A 279 1.39 20.53 -16.75
C LEU A 279 1.51 20.55 -15.22
N SER A 280 1.84 21.72 -14.63
CA SER A 280 2.13 21.78 -13.21
C SER A 280 0.80 21.69 -12.47
N LEU A 281 0.58 20.57 -11.81
CA LEU A 281 -0.52 20.42 -10.87
C LEU A 281 -0.32 21.43 -9.76
N SER A 282 -1.38 22.16 -9.41
CA SER A 282 -1.36 22.99 -8.21
C SER A 282 -0.84 22.12 -7.05
N PRO A 283 0.13 22.58 -6.25
CA PRO A 283 0.66 21.79 -5.15
C PRO A 283 -0.49 21.50 -4.18
N THR A 284 -1.14 20.36 -4.36
CA THR A 284 -2.14 19.87 -3.44
C THR A 284 -1.42 19.40 -2.19
N TYR A 285 -2.18 19.21 -1.11
CA TYR A 285 -1.81 18.77 0.24
C TYR A 285 -0.56 17.84 0.37
N LEU A 286 -0.25 17.04 -0.66
CA LEU A 286 0.89 16.13 -0.77
C LEU A 286 2.26 16.84 -0.87
N TYR A 287 2.35 18.05 -1.43
CA TYR A 287 3.61 18.80 -1.56
C TYR A 287 4.05 19.51 -0.26
N ASN A 288 3.16 19.62 0.74
CA ASN A 288 3.53 20.20 2.04
C ASN A 288 4.33 19.24 2.92
N HIS A 289 4.45 17.97 2.53
CA HIS A 289 5.28 16.97 3.20
C HIS A 289 6.60 16.76 2.44
N THR A 290 7.37 17.83 2.24
CA THR A 290 8.74 17.79 1.72
C THR A 290 9.68 16.87 2.51
N ALA A 291 9.28 16.46 3.72
CA ALA A 291 9.96 15.51 4.60
C ALA A 291 9.56 14.04 4.40
N THR A 292 8.68 13.69 3.45
CA THR A 292 8.28 12.29 3.21
C THR A 292 8.96 11.68 1.99
N ASP A 293 9.43 10.44 2.16
CA ASP A 293 9.97 9.59 1.10
C ASP A 293 8.96 9.40 -0.05
N PHE A 294 9.47 9.21 -1.27
CA PHE A 294 8.65 9.10 -2.48
C PHE A 294 7.56 8.02 -2.37
N VAL A 295 7.89 6.88 -1.74
CA VAL A 295 6.95 5.76 -1.59
C VAL A 295 5.75 6.18 -0.73
N THR A 296 6.00 6.98 0.31
CA THR A 296 4.96 7.58 1.13
C THR A 296 4.11 8.59 0.36
N GLN A 297 4.69 9.34 -0.56
CA GLN A 297 3.93 10.24 -1.42
C GLN A 297 2.95 9.45 -2.31
N LEU A 298 3.39 8.34 -2.90
CA LEU A 298 2.53 7.44 -3.67
C LEU A 298 1.41 6.84 -2.80
N TYR A 299 1.72 6.46 -1.56
CA TYR A 299 0.72 6.01 -0.58
C TYR A 299 -0.31 7.09 -0.26
N LEU A 300 0.13 8.31 0.06
CA LEU A 300 -0.78 9.41 0.37
C LEU A 300 -1.65 9.77 -0.85
N PHE A 301 -1.10 9.65 -2.06
CA PHE A 301 -1.87 9.80 -3.28
C PHE A 301 -2.95 8.72 -3.44
N PHE A 302 -2.65 7.47 -3.14
CA PHE A 302 -3.66 6.41 -3.04
C PHE A 302 -4.74 6.75 -2.01
N VAL A 303 -4.36 7.18 -0.80
CA VAL A 303 -5.32 7.56 0.25
C VAL A 303 -6.23 8.69 -0.23
N LYS A 304 -5.69 9.72 -0.90
CA LYS A 304 -6.48 10.81 -1.50
C LYS A 304 -7.55 10.24 -2.45
N ARG A 305 -7.13 9.48 -3.47
CA ARG A 305 -8.05 8.87 -4.45
C ARG A 305 -9.06 7.95 -3.79
N HIS A 306 -8.63 7.18 -2.79
CA HIS A 306 -9.51 6.26 -2.08
C HIS A 306 -10.62 7.01 -1.33
N LEU A 307 -10.29 8.09 -0.63
CA LEU A 307 -11.25 8.96 0.04
C LEU A 307 -12.17 9.68 -0.94
N GLU A 308 -11.65 10.15 -2.07
CA GLU A 308 -12.44 10.80 -3.13
C GLU A 308 -13.43 9.83 -3.78
N ALA A 309 -12.97 8.64 -4.17
CA ALA A 309 -13.81 7.57 -4.69
C ALA A 309 -14.93 7.19 -3.71
N HIS A 310 -14.58 7.10 -2.41
CA HIS A 310 -15.54 6.86 -1.35
C HIS A 310 -16.57 7.99 -1.19
N ALA A 311 -16.12 9.25 -1.20
CA ALA A 311 -17.02 10.41 -1.13
C ALA A 311 -17.98 10.44 -2.33
N ARG A 312 -17.48 10.13 -3.54
CA ARG A 312 -18.31 9.99 -4.75
C ARG A 312 -19.33 8.87 -4.60
N ARG A 313 -18.97 7.75 -3.98
CA ARG A 313 -19.87 6.61 -3.72
C ARG A 313 -21.01 7.01 -2.79
N ILE A 314 -20.70 7.58 -1.62
CA ILE A 314 -21.72 7.99 -0.64
C ILE A 314 -22.67 9.04 -1.20
N ARG A 315 -22.13 10.06 -1.88
CA ARG A 315 -22.90 11.21 -2.36
C ARG A 315 -23.49 11.03 -3.76
N ASN A 316 -23.26 9.86 -4.35
CA ASN A 316 -23.59 9.57 -5.74
C ASN A 316 -23.11 10.64 -6.76
N LEU A 317 -21.90 11.17 -6.58
CA LEU A 317 -21.30 12.18 -7.48
C LEU A 317 -20.73 11.54 -8.75
N PRO A 318 -20.61 12.25 -9.89
CA PRO A 318 -19.94 11.71 -11.07
C PRO A 318 -18.47 11.33 -10.77
N GLY A 319 -17.91 10.46 -11.60
CA GLY A 319 -16.53 9.99 -11.48
C GLY A 319 -16.41 8.58 -10.85
N PRO A 320 -15.18 8.06 -10.75
CA PRO A 320 -14.93 6.70 -10.32
C PRO A 320 -15.31 6.49 -8.85
N LYS A 321 -16.14 5.47 -8.58
CA LYS A 321 -16.56 5.08 -7.22
C LYS A 321 -15.57 4.18 -6.49
N ARG A 322 -14.59 3.65 -7.21
CA ARG A 322 -13.51 2.77 -6.73
C ARG A 322 -12.20 3.22 -7.33
N THR A 323 -11.11 2.94 -6.63
CA THR A 323 -9.76 3.13 -7.19
C THR A 323 -9.46 2.07 -8.26
N ALA A 324 -8.48 2.32 -9.13
CA ALA A 324 -8.06 1.35 -10.14
C ALA A 324 -7.64 0.02 -9.50
N GLU A 325 -6.91 0.11 -8.39
CA GLU A 325 -6.47 -1.04 -7.61
C GLU A 325 -7.64 -1.84 -7.03
N GLU A 326 -8.66 -1.17 -6.52
CA GLU A 326 -9.87 -1.80 -5.99
C GLU A 326 -10.65 -2.53 -7.09
N TYR A 327 -10.83 -1.93 -8.27
CA TYR A 327 -11.48 -2.60 -9.41
C TYR A 327 -10.75 -3.88 -9.82
N VAL A 328 -9.42 -3.83 -9.94
CA VAL A 328 -8.60 -4.99 -10.29
C VAL A 328 -8.69 -6.07 -9.21
N MET A 329 -8.68 -5.69 -7.92
CA MET A 329 -8.85 -6.65 -6.82
C MET A 329 -10.21 -7.33 -6.83
N VAL A 330 -11.29 -6.56 -7.01
CA VAL A 330 -12.65 -7.10 -7.11
C VAL A 330 -12.73 -8.12 -8.24
N TYR A 331 -12.18 -7.80 -9.41
CA TYR A 331 -12.14 -8.71 -10.55
C TYR A 331 -11.43 -10.03 -10.25
N PHE A 332 -10.25 -10.00 -9.61
CA PHE A 332 -9.56 -11.24 -9.26
C PHE A 332 -10.31 -12.07 -8.21
N LEU A 333 -10.97 -11.41 -7.25
CA LEU A 333 -11.80 -12.09 -6.25
C LEU A 333 -13.04 -12.71 -6.89
N GLU A 334 -13.66 -12.04 -7.87
CA GLU A 334 -14.77 -12.57 -8.66
C GLU A 334 -14.37 -13.79 -9.49
N GLN A 335 -13.26 -13.72 -10.23
CA GLN A 335 -12.74 -14.87 -10.97
C GLN A 335 -12.40 -16.05 -10.07
N SER A 336 -11.86 -15.77 -8.89
CA SER A 336 -11.60 -16.81 -7.91
C SER A 336 -12.91 -17.44 -7.44
N CYS A 337 -14.01 -16.67 -7.30
CA CYS A 337 -15.33 -17.20 -6.93
C CYS A 337 -15.89 -18.14 -8.00
N THR A 338 -15.79 -17.79 -9.29
CA THR A 338 -16.33 -18.61 -10.38
C THR A 338 -15.60 -19.95 -10.50
N MET A 339 -14.27 -19.94 -10.38
CA MET A 339 -13.44 -21.16 -10.43
C MET A 339 -13.74 -22.16 -9.30
N ASP A 340 -14.13 -21.67 -8.11
CA ASP A 340 -14.53 -22.55 -6.99
C ASP A 340 -15.95 -23.09 -7.15
N GLY A 341 -16.79 -22.45 -7.97
CA GLY A 341 -18.12 -22.93 -8.36
C GLY A 341 -18.02 -24.12 -9.30
N ASP A 342 -17.26 -23.96 -10.39
CA ASP A 342 -17.08 -25.00 -11.42
C ASP A 342 -16.42 -26.27 -10.85
N ARG A 343 -15.44 -26.13 -9.93
CA ARG A 343 -14.81 -27.28 -9.26
C ARG A 343 -15.74 -28.08 -8.35
N LYS A 344 -16.82 -27.48 -7.86
CA LYS A 344 -17.81 -28.21 -7.04
C LYS A 344 -18.84 -28.98 -7.87
N GLU A 345 -19.08 -28.57 -9.12
CA GLU A 345 -19.98 -29.29 -10.03
C GLU A 345 -19.31 -30.54 -10.65
N ASP A 346 -18.00 -30.51 -10.89
CA ASP A 346 -17.25 -31.67 -11.41
C ASP A 346 -17.02 -32.81 -10.39
N THR A 347 -17.46 -32.65 -9.14
CA THR A 347 -17.30 -33.65 -8.07
C THR A 347 -18.65 -34.24 -7.58
N GLN A 348 -19.74 -34.04 -8.32
CA GLN A 348 -21.05 -34.65 -8.05
C GLN A 348 -21.39 -35.79 -9.01
#